data_AF-A0A947TH17-F1
#
_entry.id   AF-A0A947TH17-F1
#
_cell.length_a   1.000
_cell.length_b   1.000
_cell.length_c   1.000
_cell.angle_alpha   90.00
_cell.angle_beta   90.00
_cell.angle_gamma   90.00
#
_symmetry.space_group_name_H-M   'P 1'
#
loop_
_entity.id
_entity.type
_entity.pdbx_description
1 polymer ?
#
loop_
_entity_poly.entity_id
_entity_poly.type
_entity_poly.pdbx_seq_one_letter_code
_entity_poly.pdbx_strand_id
1 'polypeptide(L)'
;MIEKKFEAPGQTKTDYQREQESEKIRAIRLEIEKNSDQQNKIIESFRISNIDNAHKRLITISKAPKPPEVTEKEREEFLKRVAENEINDKHFKKIIETIKPPAEDKNQLPGIYKKIETDERIKTIIAKIVLKDPSSKHDVIQKDIELLFKKHPNPIDFENKTDTYLTVFMKTIEGATSVNERINYQISLKHLKVLIYGKQQEYWNQIKLLKKEAKKKENEKK
;
A
#
# COMPACT_ATOMS: atom_id res chain seq x y z
N MET A 1 -37.12 -42.58 -19.23
CA MET A 1 -36.47 -41.28 -18.94
C MET A 1 -35.79 -41.42 -17.59
N ILE A 2 -34.46 -41.45 -17.59
CA ILE A 2 -33.65 -41.60 -16.38
C ILE A 2 -33.14 -40.20 -16.03
N GLU A 3 -33.67 -39.61 -14.96
CA GLU A 3 -33.10 -38.43 -14.35
C GLU A 3 -31.72 -38.80 -13.76
N LYS A 4 -30.66 -38.28 -14.38
CA LYS A 4 -29.32 -38.36 -13.81
C LYS A 4 -29.23 -37.40 -12.62
N LYS A 5 -29.32 -37.95 -11.41
CA LYS A 5 -28.80 -37.34 -10.19
C LYS A 5 -27.28 -37.22 -10.30
N PHE A 6 -26.76 -36.00 -10.16
CA PHE A 6 -25.39 -35.76 -9.74
C PHE A 6 -25.44 -35.08 -8.37
N GLU A 7 -25.56 -35.89 -7.33
CA GLU A 7 -25.18 -35.51 -5.98
C GLU A 7 -23.72 -35.95 -5.78
N ALA A 8 -22.79 -35.01 -5.86
CA ALA A 8 -21.48 -35.21 -5.27
C ALA A 8 -21.59 -34.98 -3.76
N PRO A 9 -21.09 -35.88 -2.91
CA PRO A 9 -21.21 -35.76 -1.47
C PRO A 9 -20.15 -34.78 -0.94
N GLY A 10 -20.58 -33.77 -0.18
CA GLY A 10 -19.70 -33.13 0.81
C GLY A 10 -19.23 -31.70 0.59
N GLN A 11 -19.90 -30.88 -0.23
CA GLN A 11 -19.74 -29.42 -0.13
C GLN A 11 -21.06 -28.81 0.31
N THR A 12 -21.08 -28.27 1.53
CA THR A 12 -22.22 -27.48 1.98
C THR A 12 -22.30 -26.23 1.11
N LYS A 13 -23.51 -25.70 0.86
CA LYS A 13 -23.74 -24.46 0.09
C LYS A 13 -22.85 -23.29 0.57
N THR A 14 -22.41 -23.36 1.82
CA THR A 14 -21.44 -22.50 2.53
C THR A 14 -19.99 -22.63 2.08
N ASP A 15 -19.52 -23.80 1.64
CA ASP A 15 -18.13 -23.99 1.22
C ASP A 15 -17.89 -23.45 -0.20
N TYR A 16 -18.84 -23.66 -1.11
CA TYR A 16 -18.82 -23.06 -2.46
C TYR A 16 -18.93 -21.53 -2.41
N GLN A 17 -19.75 -20.99 -1.49
CA GLN A 17 -19.83 -19.55 -1.25
C GLN A 17 -18.53 -19.00 -0.66
N ARG A 18 -17.90 -19.69 0.29
CA ARG A 18 -16.57 -19.31 0.82
C ARG A 18 -15.48 -19.38 -0.23
N GLU A 19 -15.52 -20.36 -1.13
CA GLU A 19 -14.55 -20.52 -2.20
C GLU A 19 -14.69 -19.38 -3.23
N GLN A 20 -15.90 -19.06 -3.68
CA GLN A 20 -16.16 -17.89 -4.54
C GLN A 20 -15.86 -16.55 -3.85
N GLU A 21 -16.10 -16.44 -2.55
CA GLU A 21 -15.78 -15.25 -1.76
C GLU A 21 -14.26 -15.13 -1.56
N SER A 22 -13.55 -16.25 -1.40
CA SER A 22 -12.08 -16.30 -1.39
C SER A 22 -11.46 -15.92 -2.73
N GLU A 23 -12.06 -16.34 -3.85
CA GLU A 23 -11.64 -15.96 -5.20
C GLU A 23 -11.95 -14.49 -5.49
N LYS A 24 -13.10 -13.96 -5.05
CA LYS A 24 -13.39 -12.52 -5.11
C LYS A 24 -12.46 -11.69 -4.24
N ILE A 25 -12.12 -12.14 -3.03
CA ILE A 25 -11.08 -11.53 -2.19
C ILE A 25 -9.71 -11.57 -2.88
N ARG A 26 -9.42 -12.67 -3.57
CA ARG A 26 -8.18 -12.86 -4.35
C ARG A 26 -8.15 -11.97 -5.59
N ALA A 27 -9.30 -11.68 -6.21
CA ALA A 27 -9.46 -10.74 -7.31
C ALA A 27 -9.48 -9.26 -6.87
N ILE A 28 -9.94 -8.97 -5.63
CA ILE A 28 -9.93 -7.64 -5.01
C ILE A 28 -8.62 -7.35 -4.25
N ARG A 29 -7.68 -8.31 -4.18
CA ARG A 29 -6.27 -7.94 -4.17
C ARG A 29 -6.03 -7.18 -5.45
N LEU A 30 -6.23 -5.85 -5.38
CA LEU A 30 -5.68 -4.88 -6.31
C LEU A 30 -4.19 -5.21 -6.42
N GLU A 31 -3.87 -6.06 -7.38
CA GLU A 31 -2.52 -6.48 -7.62
C GLU A 31 -1.81 -5.22 -8.03
N ILE A 32 -0.81 -4.83 -7.25
CA ILE A 32 -0.01 -3.67 -7.59
C ILE A 32 0.67 -4.04 -8.89
N GLU A 33 0.25 -3.40 -9.99
CA GLU A 33 0.87 -3.62 -11.27
C GLU A 33 2.33 -3.17 -11.21
N LYS A 34 3.21 -4.00 -11.77
CA LYS A 34 4.63 -3.69 -11.84
C LYS A 34 4.83 -2.49 -12.76
N ASN A 35 5.47 -1.45 -12.24
CA ASN A 35 5.92 -0.32 -13.04
C ASN A 35 7.44 -0.40 -13.21
N SER A 36 7.88 -0.96 -14.33
CA SER A 36 9.31 -1.18 -14.60
C SER A 36 10.13 0.10 -14.58
N ASP A 37 9.59 1.21 -15.10
CA ASP A 37 10.30 2.51 -15.09
C ASP A 37 10.52 3.02 -13.67
N GLN A 38 9.50 2.96 -12.82
CA GLN A 38 9.63 3.36 -11.41
C GLN A 38 10.60 2.43 -10.67
N GLN A 39 10.53 1.12 -10.91
CA GLN A 39 11.48 0.17 -10.31
C GLN A 39 12.91 0.45 -10.77
N ASN A 40 13.13 0.77 -12.05
CA ASN A 40 14.44 1.12 -12.55
C ASN A 40 14.96 2.41 -11.92
N LYS A 41 14.10 3.42 -11.72
CA LYS A 41 14.48 4.65 -10.98
C LYS A 41 14.88 4.34 -9.54
N ILE A 42 14.15 3.45 -8.86
CA ILE A 42 14.48 2.99 -7.50
C ILE A 42 15.83 2.26 -7.50
N ILE A 43 16.02 1.27 -8.37
CA ILE A 43 17.27 0.48 -8.45
C ILE A 43 18.45 1.40 -8.78
N GLU A 44 18.31 2.22 -9.82
CA GLU A 44 19.37 3.14 -10.26
C GLU A 44 19.75 4.09 -9.13
N SER A 45 18.80 4.57 -8.31
CA SER A 45 19.12 5.44 -7.18
C SER A 45 20.09 4.80 -6.17
N PHE A 46 20.05 3.47 -6.01
CA PHE A 46 20.90 2.69 -5.09
C PHE A 46 22.17 2.09 -5.72
N ARG A 47 22.42 2.34 -7.01
CA ARG A 47 23.53 1.74 -7.77
C ARG A 47 24.94 2.07 -7.23
N ILE A 48 25.15 3.21 -6.58
CA ILE A 48 26.46 3.60 -6.03
C ILE A 48 26.63 3.08 -4.60
N SER A 49 27.87 2.78 -4.20
CA SER A 49 28.27 2.30 -2.86
C SER A 49 27.78 3.20 -1.71
N ASN A 50 27.53 4.48 -1.99
CA ASN A 50 26.99 5.43 -1.00
C ASN A 50 25.46 5.43 -1.02
N ILE A 51 24.88 4.40 -0.37
CA ILE A 51 23.42 4.19 -0.19
C ILE A 51 22.75 5.41 0.41
N ASP A 52 23.45 6.15 1.28
CA ASP A 52 22.89 7.32 1.97
C ASP A 52 22.53 8.46 1.02
N ASN A 53 23.14 8.52 -0.17
CA ASN A 53 22.85 9.53 -1.19
C ASN A 53 21.79 9.13 -2.22
N ALA A 54 21.17 7.95 -2.08
CA ALA A 54 20.17 7.46 -3.05
C ALA A 54 19.00 8.44 -3.24
N HIS A 55 18.59 9.14 -2.18
CA HIS A 55 17.55 10.17 -2.21
C HIS A 55 17.89 11.35 -3.15
N LYS A 56 19.13 11.86 -3.12
CA LYS A 56 19.59 12.92 -4.04
C LYS A 56 19.61 12.42 -5.48
N ARG A 57 20.01 11.17 -5.69
CA ARG A 57 20.06 10.56 -7.02
C ARG A 57 18.66 10.39 -7.60
N LEU A 58 17.67 9.98 -6.80
CA LEU A 58 16.29 9.88 -7.28
C LEU A 58 15.79 11.22 -7.84
N ILE A 59 16.10 12.33 -7.16
CA ILE A 59 15.72 13.68 -7.63
C ILE A 59 16.32 13.96 -9.01
N THR A 60 17.61 13.64 -9.21
CA THR A 60 18.28 13.82 -10.51
C THR A 60 17.68 12.92 -11.59
N ILE A 61 17.51 11.63 -11.31
CA ILE A 61 16.96 10.63 -12.25
C ILE A 61 15.52 10.99 -12.64
N SER A 62 14.72 11.49 -11.70
CA SER A 62 13.32 11.84 -11.94
C SER A 62 13.14 13.03 -12.88
N LYS A 63 14.18 13.87 -13.04
CA LYS A 63 14.22 14.98 -14.00
C LYS A 63 14.78 14.58 -15.36
N ALA A 64 15.35 13.38 -15.48
CA ALA A 64 15.90 12.90 -16.74
C ALA A 64 14.77 12.64 -17.76
N PRO A 65 14.99 12.94 -19.05
CA PRO A 65 13.98 12.78 -20.08
C PRO A 65 13.62 11.32 -20.37
N LYS A 66 14.49 10.37 -19.99
CA LYS A 66 14.26 8.94 -20.12
C LYS A 66 14.50 8.23 -18.78
N PRO A 67 13.72 7.20 -18.45
CA PRO A 67 14.01 6.35 -17.31
C PRO A 67 15.37 5.65 -17.51
N PRO A 68 16.09 5.34 -16.42
CA PRO A 68 17.35 4.62 -16.53
C PRO A 68 17.10 3.20 -17.03
N GLU A 69 18.02 2.72 -17.87
CA GLU A 69 18.09 1.32 -18.23
C GLU A 69 18.86 0.58 -17.12
N VAL A 70 18.21 -0.44 -16.56
CA VAL A 70 18.79 -1.31 -15.53
C VAL A 70 18.96 -2.68 -16.15
N THR A 71 20.19 -3.16 -16.19
CA THR A 71 20.52 -4.51 -16.68
C THR A 71 20.08 -5.57 -15.67
N GLU A 72 19.92 -6.83 -16.12
CA GLU A 72 19.56 -7.93 -15.21
C GLU A 72 20.61 -8.08 -14.10
N LYS A 73 21.91 -7.95 -14.43
CA LYS A 73 22.99 -8.02 -13.44
C LYS A 73 22.84 -6.96 -12.33
N GLU A 74 22.50 -5.73 -12.70
CA GLU A 74 22.29 -4.63 -11.73
C GLU A 74 21.04 -4.85 -10.89
N ARG A 75 19.97 -5.37 -11.49
CA ARG A 75 18.76 -5.76 -10.75
C ARG A 75 19.09 -6.86 -9.75
N GLU A 76 19.84 -7.88 -10.15
CA GLU A 76 20.23 -8.99 -9.28
C GLU A 76 21.10 -8.54 -8.11
N GLU A 77 22.07 -7.66 -8.36
CA GLU A 77 22.89 -7.07 -7.31
C GLU A 77 22.04 -6.26 -6.34
N PHE A 78 21.13 -5.43 -6.84
CA PHE A 78 20.20 -4.68 -5.99
C PHE A 78 19.32 -5.62 -5.13
N LEU A 79 18.70 -6.63 -5.73
CA LEU A 79 17.85 -7.58 -5.01
C LEU A 79 18.62 -8.36 -3.95
N LYS A 80 19.87 -8.74 -4.25
CA LYS A 80 20.77 -9.37 -3.28
C LYS A 80 21.00 -8.47 -2.07
N ARG A 81 21.35 -7.19 -2.29
CA ARG A 81 21.57 -6.20 -1.22
C ARG A 81 20.31 -5.92 -0.39
N VAL A 82 19.12 -6.02 -1.00
CA VAL A 82 17.84 -5.97 -0.27
C VAL A 82 17.63 -7.22 0.58
N ALA A 83 17.91 -8.42 0.05
CA ALA A 83 17.77 -9.67 0.80
C ALA A 83 18.76 -9.76 1.98
N GLU A 84 19.99 -9.26 1.79
CA GLU A 84 21.04 -9.17 2.82
C GLU A 84 20.81 -8.00 3.80
N ASN A 85 19.70 -7.26 3.67
CA ASN A 85 19.32 -6.13 4.51
C ASN A 85 20.32 -4.94 4.50
N GLU A 86 21.25 -4.91 3.54
CA GLU A 86 22.09 -3.73 3.27
C GLU A 86 21.24 -2.53 2.82
N ILE A 87 20.23 -2.80 1.98
CA ILE A 87 19.17 -1.84 1.63
C ILE A 87 17.91 -2.22 2.40
N ASN A 88 17.48 -1.35 3.32
CA ASN A 88 16.40 -1.63 4.26
C ASN A 88 15.38 -0.48 4.32
N ASP A 89 14.38 -0.59 5.19
CA ASP A 89 13.26 0.36 5.26
C ASP A 89 13.70 1.79 5.60
N LYS A 90 14.80 1.98 6.34
CA LYS A 90 15.37 3.32 6.58
C LYS A 90 15.87 3.95 5.29
N HIS A 91 16.51 3.17 4.43
CA HIS A 91 17.00 3.62 3.13
C HIS A 91 15.84 3.95 2.18
N PHE A 92 14.82 3.09 2.12
CA PHE A 92 13.62 3.34 1.32
C PHE A 92 12.83 4.56 1.78
N LYS A 93 12.71 4.76 3.10
CA LYS A 93 12.06 5.92 3.70
C LYS A 93 12.70 7.23 3.24
N LYS A 94 14.04 7.33 3.30
CA LYS A 94 14.78 8.52 2.81
C LYS A 94 14.44 8.88 1.37
N ILE A 95 14.27 7.88 0.50
CA ILE A 95 13.90 8.11 -0.91
C ILE A 95 12.46 8.60 -1.02
N ILE A 96 11.52 7.92 -0.37
CA ILE A 96 10.10 8.29 -0.41
C ILE A 96 9.89 9.72 0.10
N GLU A 97 10.58 10.12 1.16
CA GLU A 97 10.49 11.46 1.76
C GLU A 97 10.99 12.58 0.83
N THR A 98 11.69 12.28 -0.27
CA THR A 98 12.05 13.30 -1.29
C THR A 98 10.89 13.68 -2.20
N ILE A 99 9.87 12.83 -2.27
CA ILE A 99 8.70 13.05 -3.12
C ILE A 99 7.69 13.83 -2.30
N LYS A 100 7.34 15.05 -2.73
CA LYS A 100 6.35 15.87 -2.03
C LYS A 100 4.96 15.20 -2.09
N PRO A 101 4.33 14.86 -0.95
CA PRO A 101 2.99 14.29 -0.92
C PRO A 101 1.91 15.36 -1.13
N PRO A 102 0.75 15.00 -1.72
CA PRO A 102 -0.38 15.90 -1.89
C PRO A 102 -0.86 16.57 -0.60
N ALA A 103 -0.92 15.84 0.51
CA ALA A 103 -1.42 16.35 1.78
C ALA A 103 -0.51 17.41 2.44
N GLU A 104 0.75 17.53 2.02
CA GLU A 104 1.64 18.61 2.46
C GLU A 104 1.35 19.93 1.71
N ASP A 105 0.77 19.85 0.52
CA ASP A 105 0.42 21.03 -0.28
C ASP A 105 -0.94 21.60 0.17
N LYS A 106 -0.90 22.75 0.86
CA LYS A 106 -2.10 23.47 1.32
C LYS A 106 -3.08 23.78 0.19
N ASN A 107 -2.62 23.91 -1.05
CA ASN A 107 -3.49 24.17 -2.20
C ASN A 107 -4.25 22.91 -2.66
N GLN A 108 -3.70 21.71 -2.41
CA GLN A 108 -4.34 20.44 -2.78
C GLN A 108 -5.26 19.91 -1.68
N LEU A 109 -5.01 20.31 -0.43
CA LEU A 109 -5.72 19.80 0.74
C LEU A 109 -7.25 19.95 0.67
N PRO A 110 -7.84 21.08 0.20
CA PRO A 110 -9.29 21.17 0.01
C PRO A 110 -9.84 20.15 -0.99
N GLY A 111 -9.11 19.90 -2.09
CA GLY A 111 -9.47 18.91 -3.09
C GLY A 111 -9.36 17.47 -2.58
N ILE A 112 -8.38 17.20 -1.72
CA ILE A 112 -8.25 15.92 -1.01
C ILE A 112 -9.43 15.72 -0.05
N TYR A 113 -9.74 16.73 0.78
CA TYR A 113 -10.85 16.68 1.72
C TYR A 113 -12.18 16.42 1.01
N LYS A 114 -12.47 17.12 -0.09
CA LYS A 114 -13.68 16.90 -0.89
C LYS A 114 -13.83 15.45 -1.38
N LYS A 115 -12.73 14.80 -1.77
CA LYS A 115 -12.75 13.37 -2.17
C LYS A 115 -13.01 12.46 -0.96
N ILE A 116 -12.42 12.77 0.18
CA ILE A 116 -12.61 12.05 1.44
C ILE A 116 -14.05 12.17 1.95
N GLU A 117 -14.65 13.34 1.84
CA GLU A 117 -16.00 13.63 2.33
C GLU A 117 -17.07 12.69 1.73
N THR A 118 -16.84 12.25 0.49
CA THR A 118 -17.73 11.34 -0.25
C THR A 118 -17.62 9.86 0.16
N ASP A 119 -16.61 9.46 0.93
CA ASP A 119 -16.40 8.08 1.38
C ASP A 119 -16.53 7.98 2.91
N GLU A 120 -17.70 7.53 3.37
CA GLU A 120 -18.01 7.30 4.79
C GLU A 120 -17.00 6.37 5.49
N ARG A 121 -16.44 5.39 4.78
CA ARG A 121 -15.46 4.45 5.36
C ARG A 121 -14.12 5.14 5.56
N ILE A 122 -13.71 5.99 4.64
CA ILE A 122 -12.53 6.83 4.83
C ILE A 122 -12.71 7.76 6.02
N LYS A 123 -13.86 8.44 6.14
CA LYS A 123 -14.15 9.27 7.33
C LYS A 123 -14.10 8.46 8.62
N THR A 124 -14.65 7.25 8.63
CA THR A 124 -14.58 6.35 9.79
C THR A 124 -13.13 5.99 10.14
N ILE A 125 -12.29 5.70 9.14
CA ILE A 125 -10.85 5.43 9.34
C ILE A 125 -10.16 6.66 9.95
N ILE A 126 -10.40 7.87 9.41
CA ILE A 126 -9.78 9.11 9.89
C ILE A 126 -10.23 9.42 11.32
N ALA A 127 -11.53 9.38 11.59
CA ALA A 127 -12.09 9.62 12.91
C ALA A 127 -11.45 8.70 13.94
N LYS A 128 -11.31 7.42 13.61
CA LYS A 128 -10.68 6.47 14.51
C LYS A 128 -9.19 6.70 14.75
N ILE A 129 -8.43 7.12 13.74
CA ILE A 129 -6.97 7.37 13.90
C ILE A 129 -6.71 8.72 14.59
N VAL A 130 -7.47 9.75 14.22
CA VAL A 130 -7.24 11.13 14.66
C VAL A 130 -8.00 11.46 15.93
N LEU A 131 -9.32 11.21 15.91
CA LEU A 131 -10.26 11.50 17.00
C LEU A 131 -10.36 10.35 18.02
N LYS A 132 -9.81 9.17 17.69
CA LYS A 132 -9.82 7.94 18.51
C LYS A 132 -11.18 7.24 18.65
N ASP A 133 -12.23 7.81 18.06
CA ASP A 133 -13.61 7.31 18.03
C ASP A 133 -14.09 7.16 16.57
N PRO A 134 -14.44 5.95 16.09
CA PRO A 134 -14.96 5.78 14.73
C PRO A 134 -16.36 6.37 14.54
N SER A 135 -17.13 6.57 15.63
CA SER A 135 -18.49 7.12 15.60
C SER A 135 -18.51 8.60 15.26
N SER A 136 -17.41 9.31 15.56
CA SER A 136 -17.18 10.73 15.21
C SER A 136 -16.86 10.95 13.72
N LYS A 137 -17.26 10.04 12.82
CA LYS A 137 -17.01 10.17 11.37
C LYS A 137 -17.64 11.42 10.75
N HIS A 138 -18.71 11.94 11.34
CA HIS A 138 -19.37 13.17 10.89
C HIS A 138 -18.66 14.44 11.40
N ASP A 139 -17.75 14.30 12.37
CA ASP A 139 -16.95 15.40 12.92
C ASP A 139 -15.60 15.56 12.20
N VAL A 140 -15.30 14.69 11.24
CA VAL A 140 -14.05 14.73 10.47
C VAL A 140 -14.02 15.98 9.60
N ILE A 141 -13.05 16.85 9.86
CA ILE A 141 -12.83 18.08 9.11
C ILE A 141 -11.49 18.05 8.37
N GLN A 142 -11.27 19.02 7.49
CA GLN A 142 -10.02 19.15 6.73
C GLN A 142 -8.77 19.13 7.62
N LYS A 143 -8.83 19.78 8.80
CA LYS A 143 -7.72 19.82 9.77
C LYS A 143 -7.32 18.43 10.27
N ASP A 144 -8.24 17.46 10.30
CA ASP A 144 -7.93 16.10 10.73
C ASP A 144 -7.07 15.36 9.70
N ILE A 145 -7.19 15.69 8.41
CA ILE A 145 -6.29 15.17 7.37
C ILE A 145 -4.87 15.69 7.60
N GLU A 146 -4.71 16.97 7.94
CA GLU A 146 -3.40 17.52 8.29
C GLU A 146 -2.81 16.84 9.53
N LEU A 147 -3.63 16.59 10.56
CA LEU A 147 -3.20 15.92 11.78
C LEU A 147 -2.82 14.46 11.50
N LEU A 148 -3.58 13.77 10.64
CA LEU A 148 -3.27 12.42 10.19
C LEU A 148 -1.92 12.36 9.50
N PHE A 149 -1.67 13.28 8.55
CA PHE A 149 -0.40 13.39 7.85
C PHE A 149 0.76 13.76 8.79
N LYS A 150 0.56 14.70 9.73
CA LYS A 150 1.58 15.04 10.74
C LYS A 150 1.96 13.86 11.63
N LYS A 151 0.99 13.01 12.01
CA LYS A 151 1.24 11.79 12.79
C LYS A 151 1.93 10.70 11.96
N HIS A 152 1.66 10.65 10.66
CA HIS A 152 2.16 9.65 9.73
C HIS A 152 2.66 10.34 8.44
N PRO A 153 3.88 10.90 8.44
CA PRO A 153 4.34 11.79 7.37
C PRO A 153 4.66 11.08 6.05
N ASN A 154 4.73 9.74 6.05
CA ASN A 154 5.02 8.96 4.86
C ASN A 154 4.20 7.65 4.88
N PRO A 155 4.02 7.00 3.72
CA PRO A 155 3.22 5.78 3.61
C PRO A 155 3.78 4.60 4.41
N ILE A 156 5.08 4.56 4.72
CA ILE A 156 5.69 3.48 5.52
C ILE A 156 5.22 3.60 6.97
N ASP A 157 5.34 4.79 7.57
CA ASP A 157 4.91 5.05 8.95
C ASP A 157 3.39 4.88 9.10
N PHE A 158 2.64 5.25 8.06
CA PHE A 158 1.20 5.00 8.02
C PHE A 158 0.89 3.51 7.94
N GLU A 159 1.52 2.74 7.05
CA GLU A 159 1.28 1.30 6.91
C GLU A 159 1.64 0.53 8.19
N ASN A 160 2.81 0.80 8.78
CA ASN A 160 3.24 0.15 10.03
C ASN A 160 2.25 0.38 11.19
N LYS A 161 1.62 1.56 11.25
CA LYS A 161 0.62 1.87 12.28
C LYS A 161 -0.78 1.38 11.88
N THR A 162 -1.10 1.41 10.60
CA THR A 162 -2.41 1.02 10.09
C THR A 162 -2.60 -0.48 9.92
N ASP A 163 -1.54 -1.28 9.84
CA ASP A 163 -1.65 -2.74 9.81
C ASP A 163 -2.03 -3.30 11.19
N THR A 164 -1.47 -2.73 12.27
CA THR A 164 -1.93 -3.00 13.64
C THR A 164 -3.36 -2.51 13.83
N TYR A 165 -3.68 -1.32 13.32
CA TYR A 165 -5.01 -0.75 13.38
C TYR A 165 -6.04 -1.60 12.65
N LEU A 166 -5.85 -1.94 11.38
CA LEU A 166 -6.77 -2.77 10.61
C LEU A 166 -7.00 -4.10 11.32
N THR A 167 -5.95 -4.71 11.88
CA THR A 167 -6.11 -5.96 12.62
C THR A 167 -7.01 -5.79 13.84
N VAL A 168 -6.85 -4.72 14.63
CA VAL A 168 -7.63 -4.50 15.86
C VAL A 168 -9.03 -3.91 15.56
N PHE A 169 -9.12 -2.97 14.64
CA PHE A 169 -10.34 -2.31 14.19
C PHE A 169 -11.24 -3.27 13.44
N MET A 170 -10.69 -4.08 12.52
CA MET A 170 -11.48 -5.15 11.87
C MET A 170 -11.94 -6.15 12.92
N LYS A 171 -11.13 -6.49 13.95
CA LYS A 171 -11.55 -7.33 15.08
C LYS A 171 -12.66 -6.72 15.95
N THR A 172 -12.69 -5.40 16.10
CA THR A 172 -13.71 -4.71 16.90
C THR A 172 -15.02 -4.58 16.11
N ILE A 173 -14.92 -4.42 14.79
CA ILE A 173 -16.03 -4.37 13.85
C ILE A 173 -16.52 -5.80 13.46
N GLU A 174 -15.69 -6.82 13.68
CA GLU A 174 -15.89 -8.25 13.37
C GLU A 174 -17.08 -8.90 14.09
N GLY A 175 -17.51 -8.35 15.23
CA GLY A 175 -18.74 -8.79 15.89
C GLY A 175 -20.02 -8.42 15.11
N ALA A 176 -19.93 -7.52 14.12
CA ALA A 176 -21.09 -6.90 13.48
C ALA A 176 -21.03 -6.84 11.94
N THR A 177 -19.94 -7.28 11.30
CA THR A 177 -19.62 -6.85 9.92
C THR A 177 -19.19 -7.99 9.00
N SER A 178 -19.81 -8.04 7.81
CA SER A 178 -19.60 -9.08 6.79
C SER A 178 -18.19 -9.01 6.17
N VAL A 179 -17.77 -10.11 5.54
CA VAL A 179 -16.50 -10.21 4.80
C VAL A 179 -16.39 -9.12 3.73
N ASN A 180 -17.46 -8.90 2.97
CA ASN A 180 -17.54 -7.85 1.95
C ASN A 180 -17.26 -6.46 2.52
N GLU A 181 -17.75 -6.16 3.72
CA GLU A 181 -17.55 -4.84 4.30
C GLU A 181 -16.10 -4.66 4.79
N ARG A 182 -15.44 -5.71 5.28
CA ARG A 182 -13.98 -5.66 5.56
C ARG A 182 -13.17 -5.36 4.30
N ILE A 183 -13.53 -5.97 3.18
CA ILE A 183 -12.90 -5.72 1.88
C ILE A 183 -13.08 -4.24 1.50
N ASN A 184 -14.28 -3.71 1.64
CA ASN A 184 -14.56 -2.31 1.33
C ASN A 184 -13.70 -1.34 2.16
N TYR A 185 -13.53 -1.61 3.46
CA TYR A 185 -12.63 -0.81 4.29
C TYR A 185 -11.16 -0.91 3.85
N GLN A 186 -10.69 -2.09 3.40
CA GLN A 186 -9.34 -2.23 2.86
C GLN A 186 -9.16 -1.42 1.58
N ILE A 187 -10.17 -1.41 0.69
CA ILE A 187 -10.19 -0.56 -0.51
C ILE A 187 -10.13 0.92 -0.11
N SER A 188 -11.01 1.35 0.79
CA SER A 188 -11.05 2.74 1.28
C SER A 188 -9.74 3.14 1.96
N LEU A 189 -9.09 2.26 2.72
CA LEU A 189 -7.77 2.54 3.29
C LEU A 189 -6.70 2.72 2.21
N LYS A 190 -6.67 1.84 1.19
CA LYS A 190 -5.74 1.99 0.06
C LYS A 190 -6.00 3.30 -0.67
N HIS A 191 -7.26 3.66 -0.90
CA HIS A 191 -7.65 4.91 -1.53
C HIS A 191 -7.20 6.12 -0.68
N LEU A 192 -7.42 6.10 0.64
CA LEU A 192 -6.93 7.13 1.56
C LEU A 192 -5.41 7.32 1.46
N LYS A 193 -4.63 6.23 1.43
CA LYS A 193 -3.16 6.32 1.26
C LYS A 193 -2.80 7.02 -0.06
N VAL A 194 -3.46 6.69 -1.16
CA VAL A 194 -3.22 7.35 -2.46
C VAL A 194 -3.58 8.83 -2.42
N LEU A 195 -4.69 9.20 -1.77
CA LEU A 195 -5.11 10.60 -1.64
C LEU A 195 -4.10 11.43 -0.84
N ILE A 196 -3.59 10.89 0.28
CA ILE A 196 -2.67 11.62 1.18
C ILE A 196 -1.25 11.67 0.61
N TYR A 197 -0.75 10.53 0.13
CA TYR A 197 0.67 10.35 -0.21
C TYR A 197 0.95 10.41 -1.71
N GLY A 198 -0.05 10.20 -2.57
CA GLY A 198 0.09 10.28 -4.03
C GLY A 198 1.26 9.44 -4.55
N LYS A 199 2.22 10.11 -5.21
CA LYS A 199 3.43 9.48 -5.76
C LYS A 199 4.29 8.78 -4.70
N GLN A 200 4.30 9.23 -3.45
CA GLN A 200 4.99 8.50 -2.39
C GLN A 200 4.43 7.08 -2.21
N GLN A 201 3.10 6.92 -2.25
CA GLN A 201 2.44 5.61 -2.13
C GLN A 201 2.74 4.72 -3.34
N GLU A 202 2.79 5.28 -4.55
CA GLU A 202 3.16 4.53 -5.76
C GLU A 202 4.58 3.97 -5.65
N TYR A 203 5.55 4.80 -5.25
CA TYR A 203 6.94 4.35 -5.06
C TYR A 203 7.05 3.29 -3.97
N TRP A 204 6.35 3.48 -2.84
CA TRP A 204 6.32 2.49 -1.78
C TRP A 204 5.74 1.15 -2.25
N ASN A 205 4.68 1.18 -3.06
CA ASN A 205 4.12 -0.02 -3.67
C ASN A 205 5.14 -0.76 -4.56
N GLN A 206 5.91 -0.05 -5.38
CA GLN A 206 6.96 -0.66 -6.20
C GLN A 206 8.12 -1.21 -5.36
N ILE A 207 8.50 -0.53 -4.27
CA ILE A 207 9.49 -1.03 -3.30
C ILE A 207 9.02 -2.35 -2.69
N LYS A 208 7.74 -2.47 -2.31
CA LYS A 208 7.19 -3.74 -1.77
C LYS A 208 7.27 -4.89 -2.77
N LEU A 209 7.05 -4.62 -4.07
CA LEU A 209 7.23 -5.63 -5.12
C LEU A 209 8.70 -6.09 -5.21
N LEU A 210 9.64 -5.14 -5.19
CA LEU A 210 11.07 -5.44 -5.21
C LEU A 210 11.52 -6.24 -3.96
N LYS A 211 11.03 -5.89 -2.77
CA LYS A 211 11.28 -6.65 -1.53
C LYS A 211 10.74 -8.09 -1.63
N LYS A 212 9.55 -8.27 -2.20
CA LYS A 212 8.95 -9.60 -2.42
C LYS A 212 9.78 -10.42 -3.40
N GLU A 213 10.27 -9.80 -4.47
CA GLU A 213 11.14 -10.43 -5.46
C GLU A 213 12.49 -10.84 -4.85
N ALA A 214 13.12 -9.98 -4.06
CA ALA A 214 14.37 -10.26 -3.35
C ALA A 214 14.23 -11.49 -2.43
N LYS A 215 13.15 -11.53 -1.63
CA LYS A 215 12.84 -12.68 -0.75
C LYS A 215 12.61 -13.98 -1.53
N LYS A 216 11.96 -13.91 -2.70
CA LYS A 216 11.74 -15.09 -3.55
C LYS A 216 13.06 -15.65 -4.06
N LYS A 217 13.95 -14.79 -4.58
CA LYS A 217 15.28 -15.18 -5.06
C LYS A 217 16.18 -15.72 -3.93
N GLU A 218 16.04 -15.21 -2.71
CA GLU A 218 16.77 -15.74 -1.54
C GLU A 218 16.34 -17.18 -1.19
N ASN A 219 15.03 -17.45 -1.23
CA ASN A 219 14.47 -18.76 -0.93
C ASN A 219 14.77 -19.81 -2.00
N GLU A 220 14.91 -19.42 -3.27
CA GLU A 220 15.29 -20.32 -4.37
C GLU A 220 16.76 -20.78 -4.33
N LYS A 221 17.59 -20.13 -3.50
CA LYS A 221 19.01 -20.47 -3.31
C LYS A 221 19.27 -21.36 -2.09
N LYS A 222 18.25 -21.60 -1.24
CA LYS A 222 18.31 -22.46 -0.05
C LYS A 222 17.70 -23.81 -0.38
#